data_AF-A0A380EG88-F1
#
_entry.id   AF-A0A380EG88-F1
#
_cell.length_a   1.000
_cell.length_b   1.000
_cell.length_c   1.000
_cell.angle_alpha   90.00
_cell.angle_beta   90.00
_cell.angle_gamma   90.00
#
_symmetry.space_group_name_H-M   'P 1'
#
loop_
_entity.id
_entity.type
_entity.pdbx_description
1 polymer ?
#
loop_
_entity_poly.entity_id
_entity_poly.type
_entity_poly.pdbx_seq_one_letter_code
_entity_poly.pdbx_strand_id
1 'polypeptide(L)' 'MTQYLVTTFKDSTGRKHTHITRAKSNQRFTVVEAESKEKLSAIRGTS' A
#
# COMPACT_ATOMS: atom_id res chain seq x y z
N MET A 1 -9.54 -15.93 8.62
CA MET A 1 -9.87 -14.49 8.59
C MET A 1 -9.15 -13.87 7.40
N THR A 2 -9.85 -13.18 6.51
CA THR A 2 -9.28 -12.63 5.27
C THR A 2 -9.06 -11.13 5.46
N GLN A 3 -7.86 -10.63 5.21
CA GLN A 3 -7.54 -9.21 5.31
C GLN A 3 -7.47 -8.58 3.91
N TYR A 4 -7.89 -7.32 3.80
CA TYR A 4 -7.87 -6.55 2.56
C TYR A 4 -7.17 -5.22 2.81
N LEU A 5 -6.28 -4.83 1.90
CA LEU A 5 -5.75 -3.47 1.84
C LEU A 5 -6.61 -2.69 0.84
N VAL A 6 -7.24 -1.62 1.32
CA VAL A 6 -8.03 -0.70 0.49
C VAL A 6 -7.28 0.62 0.40
N THR A 7 -6.80 0.95 -0.80
CA THR A 7 -6.10 2.21 -1.06
C THR A 7 -7.01 3.10 -1.89
N THR A 8 -7.33 4.28 -1.36
CA THR A 8 -8.11 5.29 -2.10
C THR A 8 -7.20 6.47 -2.40
N PHE A 9 -7.06 6.82 -3.67
CA PHE A 9 -6.31 8.00 -4.08
C PHE A 9 -7.16 8.86 -5.01
N LYS A 10 -6.96 10.17 -4.94
CA LYS A 10 -7.61 11.16 -5.78
C LYS A 10 -6.62 11.58 -6.86
N ASP A 11 -6.99 11.47 -8.13
CA ASP A 11 -6.15 11.97 -9.21
C ASP A 11 -6.24 13.51 -9.30
N SER A 12 -5.46 14.11 -10.20
CA SER A 12 -5.48 15.56 -10.47
C SER A 12 -6.82 16.05 -11.04
N THR A 13 -7.63 15.17 -11.62
CA THR A 13 -8.99 15.47 -12.12
C THR A 13 -10.07 15.35 -11.03
N GLY A 14 -9.67 14.97 -9.82
CA GLY A 14 -10.54 14.80 -8.67
C GLY A 14 -11.29 13.47 -8.62
N ARG A 15 -11.00 12.55 -9.53
CA ARG A 15 -11.58 11.21 -9.56
C ARG A 15 -10.95 10.35 -8.47
N LYS A 16 -11.80 9.69 -7.69
CA LYS A 16 -11.37 8.74 -6.67
C LYS A 16 -11.12 7.38 -7.33
N HIS A 17 -9.89 6.91 -7.26
CA HIS A 17 -9.52 5.57 -7.63
C HIS A 17 -9.41 4.72 -6.37
N THR A 18 -10.16 3.62 -6.36
CA THR A 18 -10.12 2.64 -5.27
C THR A 18 -9.37 1.41 -5.77
N HIS A 19 -8.32 1.02 -5.08
CA HIS A 19 -7.59 -0.21 -5.34
C HIS A 19 -7.76 -1.14 -4.13
N ILE A 20 -8.23 -2.37 -4.39
CA ILE A 20 -8.47 -3.37 -3.36
C ILE A 20 -7.54 -4.55 -3.61
N THR A 21 -6.69 -4.83 -2.63
CA THR A 21 -5.75 -5.95 -2.68
C THR A 21 -6.02 -6.91 -1.53
N ARG A 22 -6.25 -8.18 -1.84
CA ARG A 22 -6.42 -9.23 -0.82
C ARG A 22 -5.06 -9.62 -0.25
N ALA A 23 -4.91 -9.55 1.07
CA ALA A 23 -3.70 -10.02 1.75
C ALA A 23 -3.64 -11.55 1.73
N LYS A 24 -2.45 -12.10 1.47
CA LYS A 24 -2.18 -13.52 1.73
C LYS A 24 -2.08 -13.77 3.24
N SER A 25 -2.24 -15.01 3.68
CA SER A 25 -2.21 -15.39 5.10
C SER A 25 -0.92 -15.02 5.83
N ASN A 26 0.21 -14.95 5.11
CA ASN A 26 1.52 -14.59 5.61
C ASN A 26 1.98 -13.16 5.20
N GLN A 27 1.10 -12.36 4.61
CA GLN A 27 1.44 -11.02 4.11
C GLN A 27 0.88 -9.95 5.05
N ARG A 28 1.73 -9.00 5.45
CA ARG A 28 1.37 -7.85 6.29
C ARG A 28 1.63 -6.57 5.52
N PHE A 29 0.68 -5.65 5.55
CA PHE A 29 0.82 -4.31 4.98
C PHE A 29 1.07 -3.31 6.10
N THR A 30 2.07 -2.44 5.93
CA THR A 30 2.34 -1.33 6.83
C THR A 30 2.17 -0.05 6.04
N VAL A 31 1.23 0.80 6.45
CA VAL A 31 1.06 2.13 5.86
C VAL A 31 2.11 3.03 6.50
N VAL A 32 3.01 3.56 5.68
CA VAL A 32 4.02 4.53 6.11
C VAL A 32 3.73 5.82 5.38
N GLU A 33 3.50 6.90 6.12
CA GLU A 33 3.43 8.25 5.55
C GLU A 33 4.84 8.67 5.15
N ALA A 34 5.17 8.47 3.88
CA ALA A 34 6.37 9.01 3.28
C ALA A 34 5.95 10.02 2.22
N GLU A 35 6.49 11.25 2.31
CA GLU A 35 6.29 12.31 1.31
C GLU A 35 6.78 11.92 -0.10
N SER A 36 7.47 10.78 -0.24
CA SER A 36 7.90 10.24 -1.53
C SER A 36 8.04 8.71 -1.50
N LYS A 37 7.71 8.08 -2.64
CA LYS A 37 7.82 6.64 -2.93
C LYS A 37 9.23 6.06 -2.69
N GLU A 38 10.23 6.93 -2.57
CA GLU A 38 11.65 6.61 -2.46
C GLU A 38 12.05 5.88 -1.17
N LYS A 39 11.31 6.05 -0.07
CA LYS A 39 11.64 5.39 1.23
C LYS A 39 11.24 3.92 1.33
N LEU A 40 10.61 3.33 0.30
CA LEU A 40 10.12 1.96 0.34
C LEU A 40 11.22 0.89 0.13
N SER A 41 12.40 1.29 -0.35
CA SER A 41 13.49 0.35 -0.69
C SER A 41 14.18 -0.28 0.52
N ALA A 42 14.01 0.29 1.73
CA ALA A 42 14.75 -0.14 2.92
C ALA A 42 14.14 -1.33 3.68
N ILE A 43 12.96 -1.85 3.28
CA ILE A 43 12.28 -2.96 3.98
C ILE A 43 12.47 -4.31 3.29
N ARG A 44 13.22 -4.35 2.18
CA ARG A 44 13.62 -5.61 1.56
C ARG A 44 14.89 -6.06 2.29
N GLY A 45 14.70 -6.83 3.36
CA GLY A 45 15.78 -7.40 4.14
C GLY A 45 16.85 -7.98 3.23
N THR A 46 18.07 -7.51 3.42
CA THR A 46 19.29 -8.15 2.97
C THR A 46 19.26 -9.59 3.46
N SER A 47 19.07 -10.53 2.54
CA SER A 47 19.53 -11.92 2.70
C SER A 47 20.92 -12.02 2.13
#